data_AF-A0A498M672-F1
#
_entry.id   AF-A0A498M672-F1
#
_cell.length_a   1.000
_cell.length_b   1.000
_cell.length_c   1.000
_cell.angle_alpha   90.00
_cell.angle_beta   90.00
_cell.angle_gamma   90.00
#
_symmetry.space_group_name_H-M   'P 1'
#
loop_
_entity.id
_entity.type
_entity.pdbx_description
1 polymer ?
#
loop_
_entity_poly.entity_id
_entity_poly.type
_entity_poly.pdbx_seq_one_letter_code
_entity_poly.pdbx_strand_id
1 'polypeptide(L)'
;MQGKSCVQLDNARYKEQIDNCLSEFDKRFQDFALLEPIATFMCYPFQEDAEVVSLALKIATLFHLNSSGVEDEILTLQADIQLKSRAHGQFWNLLTEEKYPNMRKCATSLTALFGSTYLCESAFSHMKIIKSKYRSTMTDDHLEVCLRLAISSYCPDYASLADSIQCKSSE
;
A
#
# COMPACT_ATOMS: atom_id res chain seq x y z
N MET A 1 -40.77 45.21 -11.30
CA MET A 1 -40.17 44.04 -11.99
C MET A 1 -38.70 44.36 -12.21
N GLN A 2 -37.79 43.72 -11.48
CA GLN A 2 -36.35 43.96 -11.62
C GLN A 2 -35.72 42.64 -12.05
N GLY A 3 -35.25 42.61 -13.30
CA GLY A 3 -34.72 41.43 -13.96
C GLY A 3 -33.50 40.89 -13.23
N LYS A 4 -33.52 39.59 -12.93
CA LYS A 4 -32.36 38.86 -12.43
C LYS A 4 -31.29 38.87 -13.51
N SER A 5 -30.18 39.57 -13.24
CA SER A 5 -28.94 39.49 -13.99
C SER A 5 -28.49 38.03 -14.10
N CYS A 6 -28.30 37.55 -15.32
CA CYS A 6 -27.70 36.25 -15.61
C CYS A 6 -26.24 36.31 -15.17
N VAL A 7 -25.85 35.50 -14.18
CA VAL A 7 -24.47 35.38 -13.72
C VAL A 7 -23.65 34.84 -14.90
N GLN A 8 -22.89 35.71 -15.57
CA GLN A 8 -21.92 35.27 -16.56
C GLN A 8 -20.87 34.42 -15.85
N LEU A 9 -20.81 33.14 -16.20
CA LEU A 9 -19.76 32.23 -15.76
C LEU A 9 -18.42 32.74 -16.28
N ASP A 10 -17.51 33.04 -15.36
CA ASP A 10 -16.14 33.42 -15.67
C ASP A 10 -15.35 32.19 -16.13
N ASN A 11 -15.59 31.78 -17.37
CA ASN A 11 -15.00 30.60 -17.98
C ASN A 11 -13.47 30.63 -17.97
N ALA A 12 -12.86 31.82 -18.00
CA ALA A 12 -11.40 31.97 -17.95
C ALA A 12 -10.87 31.56 -16.57
N ARG A 13 -11.50 32.05 -15.48
CA ARG A 13 -11.15 31.65 -14.12
C ARG A 13 -11.34 30.16 -13.88
N TYR A 14 -12.45 29.56 -14.33
CA TYR A 14 -12.67 28.12 -14.15
C TYR A 14 -11.64 27.28 -14.91
N LYS A 15 -11.28 27.70 -16.12
CA LYS A 15 -10.22 27.04 -16.90
C LYS A 15 -8.90 27.06 -16.15
N GLU A 16 -8.49 28.22 -15.61
CA GLU A 16 -7.26 28.34 -14.81
C GLU A 16 -7.29 27.42 -13.57
N GLN A 17 -8.42 27.33 -12.87
CA GLN A 17 -8.53 26.44 -11.71
C GLN A 17 -8.44 24.95 -12.09
N ILE A 18 -9.00 24.57 -13.25
CA ILE A 18 -8.87 23.20 -13.77
C ILE A 18 -7.41 22.91 -14.15
N ASP A 19 -6.76 23.83 -14.87
CA ASP A 19 -5.35 23.68 -15.27
C ASP A 19 -4.43 23.56 -14.04
N ASN A 20 -4.70 24.34 -12.98
CA ASN A 20 -3.99 24.21 -11.70
C ASN A 20 -4.24 22.86 -11.02
N CYS A 21 -5.49 22.37 -10.98
CA CYS A 21 -5.79 21.05 -10.44
C CYS A 21 -5.08 19.93 -11.20
N LEU A 22 -5.05 20.00 -12.53
CA LEU A 22 -4.36 19.02 -13.36
C LEU A 22 -2.85 19.05 -13.08
N SER A 23 -2.25 20.25 -13.01
CA SER A 23 -0.82 20.39 -12.67
C SER A 23 -0.47 19.80 -11.31
N GLU A 24 -1.28 20.06 -10.29
CA GLU A 24 -1.06 19.50 -8.95
C GLU A 24 -1.30 17.98 -8.91
N PHE A 25 -2.27 17.48 -9.68
CA PHE A 25 -2.47 16.04 -9.83
C PHE A 25 -1.24 15.38 -10.45
N ASP A 26 -0.76 15.89 -11.58
CA ASP A 26 0.41 15.33 -12.28
C ASP A 26 1.66 15.36 -11.39
N LYS A 27 1.91 16.46 -10.66
CA LYS A 27 3.01 16.54 -9.70
C LYS A 27 2.86 15.53 -8.57
N ARG A 28 1.64 15.39 -8.02
CA ARG A 28 1.39 14.49 -6.88
C ARG A 28 1.49 13.01 -7.25
N PHE A 29 1.18 12.66 -8.49
CA PHE A 29 1.19 11.28 -8.97
C PHE A 29 2.39 10.97 -9.89
N GLN A 30 3.38 11.86 -9.97
CA GLN A 30 4.57 11.66 -10.79
C GLN A 30 5.32 10.37 -10.43
N ASP A 31 5.28 9.97 -9.16
CA ASP A 31 5.92 8.74 -8.67
C ASP A 31 5.32 7.46 -9.29
N PHE A 32 4.10 7.50 -9.84
CA PHE A 32 3.51 6.35 -10.54
C PHE A 32 4.29 5.99 -11.81
N ALA A 33 4.99 6.95 -12.43
CA ALA A 33 5.88 6.68 -13.54
C ALA A 33 7.09 5.80 -13.14
N LEU A 34 7.50 5.85 -11.86
CA LEU A 34 8.51 4.94 -11.31
C LEU A 34 7.91 3.55 -11.04
N LEU A 35 6.62 3.48 -10.73
CA LEU A 35 5.93 2.26 -10.36
C LEU A 35 5.63 1.36 -11.56
N GLU A 36 5.29 1.92 -12.72
CA GLU A 36 4.95 1.15 -13.92
C GLU A 36 5.99 0.09 -14.32
N PRO A 37 7.29 0.40 -14.47
CA PRO A 37 8.29 -0.62 -14.81
C PRO A 37 8.47 -1.66 -13.70
N ILE A 38 8.30 -1.26 -12.43
CA ILE A 38 8.37 -2.17 -11.28
C ILE A 38 7.18 -3.12 -11.31
N ALA A 39 5.96 -2.60 -11.44
CA ALA A 39 4.74 -3.40 -11.49
C ALA A 39 4.76 -4.36 -12.70
N THR A 40 5.26 -3.90 -13.85
CA THR A 40 5.42 -4.73 -15.05
C THR A 40 6.36 -5.91 -14.76
N PHE A 41 7.53 -5.66 -14.18
CA PHE A 41 8.44 -6.72 -13.74
C PHE A 41 7.79 -7.65 -12.71
N MET A 42 7.02 -7.12 -11.77
CA MET A 42 6.38 -7.92 -10.73
C MET A 42 5.28 -8.85 -11.28
N CYS A 43 4.63 -8.46 -12.38
CA CYS A 43 3.69 -9.29 -13.12
C CYS A 43 4.41 -10.29 -14.05
N TYR A 44 5.56 -9.90 -14.63
CA TYR A 44 6.30 -10.66 -15.63
C TYR A 44 7.81 -10.76 -15.29
N PRO A 45 8.19 -11.42 -14.18
CA PRO A 45 9.55 -11.36 -13.65
C PRO A 45 10.63 -12.01 -14.53
N PHE A 46 10.21 -12.81 -15.52
CA PHE A 46 11.10 -13.56 -16.43
C PHE A 46 11.10 -13.02 -17.87
N GLN A 47 10.62 -11.79 -18.09
CA GLN A 47 10.67 -11.15 -19.42
C GLN A 47 12.12 -10.76 -19.76
N GLU A 48 12.56 -11.04 -20.99
CA GLU A 48 13.96 -10.89 -21.42
C GLU A 48 14.38 -9.44 -21.72
N ASP A 49 13.43 -8.51 -21.85
CA ASP A 49 13.66 -7.14 -22.33
C ASP A 49 13.94 -6.13 -21.20
N ALA A 50 14.04 -6.58 -19.95
CA ALA A 50 14.19 -5.68 -18.81
C ALA A 50 15.62 -5.11 -18.74
N GLU A 51 15.76 -3.78 -18.82
CA GLU A 51 17.00 -3.10 -18.48
C GLU A 51 17.22 -3.18 -16.96
N VAL A 52 17.82 -4.29 -16.51
CA VAL A 52 17.89 -4.67 -15.08
C VAL A 52 18.50 -3.58 -14.21
N VAL A 53 19.58 -2.93 -14.67
CA VAL A 53 20.25 -1.84 -13.94
C VAL A 53 19.30 -0.66 -13.69
N SER A 54 18.56 -0.26 -14.72
CA SER A 54 17.58 0.84 -14.66
C SER A 54 16.41 0.49 -13.74
N LEU A 55 15.91 -0.75 -13.83
CA LEU A 55 14.87 -1.27 -12.96
C LEU A 55 15.32 -1.33 -11.50
N ALA A 56 16.52 -1.84 -11.24
CA ALA A 56 17.08 -1.96 -9.90
C ALA A 56 17.22 -0.60 -9.21
N LEU A 57 17.67 0.42 -9.95
CA LEU A 57 17.77 1.79 -9.45
C LEU A 57 16.39 2.38 -9.08
N LYS A 58 15.36 2.13 -9.90
CA LYS A 58 13.99 2.57 -9.62
C LYS A 58 13.43 1.89 -8.38
N ILE A 59 13.59 0.57 -8.25
CA ILE A 59 13.17 -0.20 -7.06
C ILE A 59 13.89 0.30 -5.81
N ALA A 60 15.21 0.49 -5.89
CA ALA A 60 16.03 0.97 -4.78
C ALA A 60 15.63 2.37 -4.32
N THR A 61 15.31 3.25 -5.27
CA THR A 61 14.86 4.61 -4.99
C THR A 61 13.49 4.61 -4.32
N LEU A 62 12.53 3.85 -4.87
CA LEU A 62 11.15 3.84 -4.40
C LEU A 62 11.00 3.19 -3.01
N PHE A 63 11.73 2.11 -2.74
CA PHE A 63 11.59 1.33 -1.50
C PHE A 63 12.77 1.47 -0.53
N HIS A 64 13.68 2.43 -0.81
CA HIS A 64 14.88 2.70 -0.02
C HIS A 64 15.72 1.43 0.23
N LEU A 65 16.08 0.75 -0.87
CA LEU A 65 16.88 -0.48 -0.87
C LEU A 65 18.28 -0.24 -1.43
N ASN A 66 19.13 -1.25 -1.33
CA ASN A 66 20.44 -1.23 -1.98
C ASN A 66 20.27 -1.63 -3.46
N SER A 67 20.67 -0.75 -4.39
CA SER A 67 20.53 -0.99 -5.83
C SER A 67 21.34 -2.18 -6.34
N SER A 68 22.58 -2.40 -5.87
CA SER A 68 23.38 -3.54 -6.35
C SER A 68 22.82 -4.87 -5.84
N GLY A 69 22.35 -4.91 -4.59
CA GLY A 69 21.68 -6.10 -4.05
C GLY A 69 20.38 -6.42 -4.78
N VAL A 70 19.61 -5.40 -5.16
CA VAL A 70 18.42 -5.57 -6.00
C VAL A 70 18.77 -6.11 -7.38
N GLU A 71 19.80 -5.56 -8.03
CA GLU A 71 20.27 -6.02 -9.33
C GLU A 71 20.71 -7.49 -9.30
N ASP A 72 21.55 -7.86 -8.33
CA ASP A 72 22.03 -9.23 -8.14
C ASP A 72 20.87 -10.21 -7.93
N GLU A 73 19.87 -9.83 -7.12
CA GLU A 73 18.68 -10.64 -6.88
C GLU A 73 17.83 -10.82 -8.14
N ILE A 74 17.64 -9.77 -8.94
CA ILE A 74 16.89 -9.85 -10.21
C ILE A 74 17.58 -10.79 -11.18
N LEU A 75 18.89 -10.65 -11.38
CA LEU A 75 19.67 -11.52 -12.26
C LEU A 75 19.62 -12.98 -11.79
N THR A 76 19.80 -13.20 -10.48
CA THR A 76 19.72 -14.53 -9.86
C THR A 76 18.33 -15.15 -10.01
N LEU A 77 17.28 -14.34 -9.87
CA LEU A 77 15.90 -14.77 -10.04
C LEU A 77 15.63 -15.14 -11.50
N GLN A 78 16.03 -14.31 -12.46
CA GLN A 78 15.79 -14.55 -13.89
C GLN A 78 16.52 -15.79 -14.42
N ALA A 79 17.68 -16.13 -13.84
CA ALA A 79 18.43 -17.34 -14.15
C ALA A 79 17.86 -18.61 -13.48
N ASP A 80 16.93 -18.49 -12.53
CA ASP A 80 16.42 -19.62 -11.75
C ASP A 80 15.29 -20.37 -12.50
N ILE A 81 15.67 -21.45 -13.17
CA ILE A 81 14.77 -22.30 -13.97
C ILE A 81 13.65 -22.91 -13.11
N GLN A 82 13.94 -23.26 -11.85
CA GLN A 82 12.97 -23.88 -10.96
C GLN A 82 11.88 -22.87 -10.59
N LEU A 83 12.28 -21.64 -10.25
CA LEU A 83 11.33 -20.56 -9.98
C LEU A 83 10.55 -20.18 -11.25
N LYS A 84 11.19 -20.15 -12.43
CA LYS A 84 10.51 -19.87 -13.71
C LYS A 84 9.38 -20.85 -14.01
N SER A 85 9.56 -22.14 -13.69
CA SER A 85 8.52 -23.16 -13.86
C SER A 85 7.30 -22.97 -12.95
N ARG A 86 7.42 -22.15 -11.90
CA ARG A 86 6.40 -21.88 -10.87
C ARG A 86 5.89 -20.44 -10.90
N ALA A 87 6.08 -19.73 -12.02
CA ALA A 87 5.73 -18.32 -12.19
C ALA A 87 4.21 -18.07 -12.31
N HIS A 88 3.41 -18.58 -11.36
CA HIS A 88 1.96 -18.43 -11.32
C HIS A 88 1.45 -18.17 -9.90
N GLY A 89 0.34 -17.46 -9.77
CA GLY A 89 -0.33 -17.23 -8.49
C GLY A 89 0.55 -16.52 -7.45
N GLN A 90 0.79 -17.16 -6.31
CA GLN A 90 1.56 -16.61 -5.18
C GLN A 90 3.09 -16.75 -5.36
N PHE A 91 3.60 -16.51 -6.57
CA PHE A 91 5.01 -16.69 -6.92
C PHE A 91 5.98 -16.02 -5.93
N TRP A 92 5.71 -14.76 -5.56
CA TRP A 92 6.55 -13.98 -4.65
C TRP A 92 6.65 -14.57 -3.23
N ASN A 93 5.69 -15.41 -2.82
CA ASN A 93 5.74 -16.12 -1.53
C ASN A 93 6.74 -17.29 -1.55
N LEU A 94 7.17 -17.76 -2.72
CA LEU A 94 8.13 -18.86 -2.88
C LEU A 94 9.58 -18.43 -2.65
N LEU A 95 9.85 -17.12 -2.74
CA LEU A 95 11.19 -16.57 -2.52
C LEU A 95 11.57 -16.72 -1.04
N THR A 96 12.80 -17.10 -0.73
CA THR A 96 13.29 -17.15 0.67
C THR A 96 13.90 -15.83 1.08
N GLU A 97 13.77 -15.46 2.37
CA GLU A 97 14.35 -14.23 2.93
C GLU A 97 15.87 -14.21 2.82
N GLU A 98 16.52 -15.37 2.90
CA GLU A 98 17.97 -15.50 2.82
C GLU A 98 18.52 -15.22 1.42
N LYS A 99 17.78 -15.60 0.37
CA LYS A 99 18.24 -15.50 -1.03
C LYS A 99 17.72 -14.24 -1.72
N TYR A 100 16.54 -13.77 -1.34
CA TYR A 100 15.85 -12.67 -2.02
C TYR A 100 15.20 -11.65 -1.06
N PRO A 101 15.95 -11.09 -0.09
CA PRO A 101 15.40 -10.13 0.88
C PRO A 101 14.85 -8.86 0.20
N ASN A 102 15.53 -8.35 -0.83
CA ASN A 102 15.09 -7.13 -1.51
C ASN A 102 13.83 -7.37 -2.37
N MET A 103 13.75 -8.49 -3.10
CA MET A 103 12.58 -8.82 -3.91
C MET A 103 11.35 -9.11 -3.05
N ARG A 104 11.49 -9.77 -1.90
CA ARG A 104 10.38 -9.98 -0.96
C ARG A 104 9.87 -8.66 -0.40
N LYS A 105 10.77 -7.76 -0.01
CA LYS A 105 10.41 -6.43 0.46
C LYS A 105 9.72 -5.62 -0.64
N CYS A 106 10.26 -5.62 -1.87
CA CYS A 106 9.65 -5.00 -3.05
C CYS A 106 8.22 -5.53 -3.28
N ALA A 107 8.05 -6.86 -3.29
CA ALA A 107 6.74 -7.50 -3.46
C ALA A 107 5.74 -7.07 -2.39
N THR A 108 6.15 -7.14 -1.13
CA THR A 108 5.29 -6.79 0.01
C THR A 108 4.90 -5.31 -0.05
N SER A 109 5.88 -4.42 -0.27
CA SER A 109 5.64 -2.99 -0.38
C SER A 109 4.72 -2.65 -1.55
N LEU A 110 4.89 -3.28 -2.72
CA LEU A 110 4.03 -3.07 -3.87
C LEU A 110 2.59 -3.55 -3.59
N THR A 111 2.42 -4.72 -2.97
CA THR A 111 1.09 -5.24 -2.61
C THR A 111 0.40 -4.41 -1.51
N ALA A 112 1.17 -3.68 -0.70
CA ALA A 112 0.65 -2.77 0.30
C ALA A 112 0.19 -1.42 -0.28
N LEU A 113 0.56 -1.10 -1.53
CA LEU A 113 0.02 0.07 -2.21
C LEU A 113 -1.45 -0.20 -2.55
N PHE A 114 -2.34 0.31 -1.70
CA PHE A 114 -3.78 0.11 -1.83
C PHE A 114 -4.31 0.66 -3.14
N GLY A 115 -4.99 -0.16 -3.93
CA GLY A 115 -5.72 0.27 -5.13
C GLY A 115 -6.99 1.09 -4.85
N SER A 116 -7.30 1.37 -3.58
CA SER A 116 -8.45 2.18 -3.18
C SER A 116 -8.20 2.87 -1.84
N THR A 117 -8.97 3.93 -1.58
CA THR A 117 -9.04 4.60 -0.29
C THR A 117 -9.95 3.91 0.72
N TYR A 118 -10.56 2.77 0.37
CA TYR A 118 -11.58 2.10 1.19
C TYR A 118 -11.11 1.81 2.63
N LEU A 119 -9.89 1.32 2.81
CA LEU A 119 -9.38 1.03 4.15
C LEU A 119 -9.17 2.31 4.98
N CYS A 120 -8.75 3.40 4.34
CA CYS A 120 -8.65 4.71 4.99
C CYS A 120 -10.05 5.24 5.36
N GLU A 121 -11.01 5.18 4.44
CA GLU A 121 -12.40 5.59 4.67
C GLU A 121 -13.07 4.77 5.79
N SER A 122 -12.88 3.45 5.78
CA SER A 122 -13.33 2.54 6.81
C SER A 122 -12.70 2.90 8.16
N ALA A 123 -11.38 3.11 8.21
CA ALA A 123 -10.69 3.52 9.42
C ALA A 123 -11.25 4.84 9.98
N PHE A 124 -11.49 5.86 9.14
CA PHE A 124 -12.10 7.13 9.59
C PHE A 124 -13.54 6.95 10.08
N SER A 125 -14.33 6.11 9.41
CA SER A 125 -15.69 5.78 9.84
C SER A 125 -15.69 5.12 11.22
N HIS A 126 -14.85 4.10 11.42
CA HIS A 126 -14.65 3.45 12.71
C HIS A 126 -14.11 4.40 13.78
N MET A 127 -13.16 5.27 13.42
CA MET A 127 -12.63 6.29 14.33
C MET A 127 -13.74 7.20 14.86
N LYS A 128 -14.69 7.61 14.00
CA LYS A 128 -15.84 8.43 14.40
C LYS A 128 -16.76 7.70 15.38
N ILE A 129 -16.94 6.39 15.22
CA ILE A 129 -17.73 5.56 16.13
C ILE A 129 -16.99 5.39 17.47
N ILE A 130 -15.70 5.06 17.42
CA ILE A 130 -14.85 4.81 18.59
C ILE A 130 -14.70 6.10 19.43
N LYS A 131 -14.44 7.24 18.78
CA LYS A 131 -14.35 8.58 19.41
C LYS A 131 -15.72 9.23 19.68
N SER A 132 -16.79 8.44 19.84
CA SER A 132 -18.12 8.99 20.11
C SER A 132 -18.09 10.02 21.25
N LYS A 133 -19.03 10.96 21.23
CA LYS A 133 -19.13 12.10 22.16
C LYS A 133 -19.06 11.73 23.65
N TYR A 134 -19.31 10.46 24.00
CA TYR A 134 -19.38 9.96 25.37
C TYR A 134 -18.08 9.35 25.90
N ARG A 135 -16.98 9.32 25.11
CA ARG A 135 -15.66 8.81 25.54
C ARG A 135 -14.63 9.92 25.69
N SER A 136 -14.81 10.78 26.70
CA SER A 136 -13.97 11.96 26.96
C SER A 136 -12.55 11.67 27.50
N THR A 137 -12.22 10.41 27.82
CA THR A 137 -10.93 10.01 28.44
C THR A 137 -10.07 9.09 27.57
N MET A 138 -10.42 8.88 26.31
CA MET A 138 -9.66 7.97 25.44
C MET A 138 -8.38 8.62 24.93
N THR A 139 -7.23 8.00 25.26
CA THR A 139 -5.92 8.43 24.75
C THR A 139 -5.71 7.94 23.31
N ASP A 140 -4.70 8.49 22.63
CA ASP A 140 -4.35 8.09 21.28
C ASP A 140 -3.89 6.63 21.20
N ASP A 141 -3.16 6.13 22.19
CA ASP A 141 -2.76 4.71 22.27
C ASP A 141 -3.98 3.77 22.31
N HIS A 142 -5.00 4.11 23.12
CA HIS A 142 -6.22 3.33 23.18
C HIS A 142 -6.98 3.35 21.86
N LEU A 143 -7.02 4.52 21.21
CA LEU A 143 -7.67 4.69 19.92
C LEU A 143 -6.98 3.86 18.83
N GLU A 144 -5.65 3.84 18.80
CA GLU A 144 -4.88 3.03 17.86
C GLU A 144 -5.22 1.54 18.01
N VAL A 145 -5.22 1.02 19.24
CA VAL A 145 -5.57 -0.38 19.52
C VAL A 145 -7.00 -0.68 19.09
N CYS A 146 -7.98 0.17 19.43
CA CYS A 146 -9.36 -0.02 19.03
C CYS A 146 -9.56 0.03 17.51
N LEU A 147 -8.86 0.95 16.82
CA LEU A 147 -8.91 1.03 15.37
C LEU A 147 -8.34 -0.22 14.72
N ARG A 148 -7.18 -0.70 15.19
CA ARG A 148 -6.55 -1.93 14.70
C ARG A 148 -7.49 -3.14 14.83
N LEU A 149 -8.19 -3.26 15.96
CA LEU A 149 -9.19 -4.31 16.16
C LEU A 149 -10.40 -4.16 15.24
N ALA A 150 -10.86 -2.93 14.99
CA ALA A 150 -12.06 -2.68 14.19
C ALA A 150 -11.83 -2.91 12.68
N ILE A 151 -10.63 -2.61 12.17
CA ILE A 151 -10.30 -2.71 10.74
C ILE A 151 -9.68 -4.07 10.35
N SER A 152 -9.22 -4.85 11.33
CA SER A 152 -8.56 -6.12 11.07
C SER A 152 -9.58 -7.22 10.77
N SER A 153 -9.27 -8.08 9.80
CA SER A 153 -9.97 -9.34 9.56
C SER A 153 -9.46 -10.49 10.44
N TYR A 154 -8.46 -10.22 11.29
CA TYR A 154 -7.91 -11.20 12.22
C TYR A 154 -8.97 -11.61 13.24
N CYS A 155 -9.26 -12.91 13.27
CA CYS A 155 -10.10 -13.52 14.29
C CYS A 155 -9.18 -14.26 15.28
N PRO A 156 -9.00 -13.75 16.51
CA PRO A 156 -8.22 -14.45 17.53
C PRO A 156 -8.81 -15.83 17.81
N ASP A 157 -7.96 -16.80 18.15
CA ASP A 157 -8.41 -18.08 18.67
C ASP A 157 -8.86 -17.91 20.13
N TYR A 158 -10.14 -17.59 20.30
CA TYR A 158 -10.76 -17.37 21.60
C TYR A 158 -10.74 -18.62 22.48
N ALA A 159 -10.77 -19.82 21.89
CA ALA A 159 -10.77 -21.07 22.64
C ALA A 159 -9.41 -21.29 23.28
N SER A 160 -8.34 -21.19 22.49
CA SER A 160 -6.96 -21.26 22.98
C SER A 160 -6.68 -20.19 24.05
N LEU A 161 -7.18 -18.96 23.85
CA LEU A 161 -7.05 -17.90 24.83
C LEU A 161 -7.79 -18.22 26.14
N ALA A 162 -9.03 -18.70 26.07
CA ALA A 162 -9.83 -19.05 27.24
C ALA A 162 -9.18 -20.19 28.04
N ASP A 163 -8.63 -21.19 27.35
CA ASP A 163 -7.92 -22.32 27.98
C ASP A 163 -6.61 -21.88 28.66
N SER A 164 -5.95 -20.84 28.13
CA SER A 164 -4.70 -20.30 28.69
C SER A 164 -4.91 -19.43 29.94
N ILE A 165 -6.13 -18.90 30.14
CA ILE A 165 -6.45 -18.05 31.29
C ILE A 165 -6.89 -18.95 32.44
N GLN A 166 -5.98 -19.21 33.39
CA GLN A 166 -6.36 -19.80 34.67
C GLN A 166 -7.33 -18.85 35.39
N CYS A 167 -8.59 -19.25 35.48
CA CYS A 167 -9.56 -18.60 36.36
C CYS A 167 -9.01 -18.63 37.79
N LYS A 168 -8.61 -17.46 38.31
CA LYS A 168 -8.40 -17.31 39.75
C LYS A 168 -9.78 -17.41 40.40
N SER A 169 -10.11 -18.58 40.94
CA SER A 169 -11.24 -18.73 41.83
C SER A 169 -11.06 -17.74 42.98
N SER A 170 -12.03 -16.83 43.14
CA SER A 170 -12.09 -15.98 44.33
C SER A 170 -12.39 -16.87 45.54
N GLU A 171 -11.53 -16.81 46.55
CA GLU A 171 -11.82 -17.35 47.90
C GLU A 171 -12.86 -16.48 48.63
#